data_AF-A0A0L7SX37-F1
#
_entry.id   AF-A0A0L7SX37-F1
#
_cell.length_a   1.000
_cell.length_b   1.000
_cell.length_c   1.000
_cell.angle_alpha   90.00
_cell.angle_beta   90.00
_cell.angle_gamma   90.00
#
_symmetry.space_group_name_H-M   'P 1'
#
loop_
_entity.id
_entity.type
_entity.pdbx_description
1 polymer ?
#
loop_
_entity_poly.entity_id
_entity_poly.type
_entity_poly.pdbx_seq_one_letter_code
_entity_poly.pdbx_strand_id
1 'polypeptide(L)'
;MIIDTAVHKLKECFPVFDGTYDGEDDVYLAYGSFGSFILDLINIYMSDVKASQNYFYYNLKKMYKNSDSVESEIYKIFSFIDEIFLGGDKSMRDVLNTCIFEALMGNDYSYNLSRKYFSKETYNHYLEITKRVI
;
A
#
# COMPACT_ATOMS: atom_id res chain seq x y z
N MET A 1 -15.44 -6.94 4.65
CA MET A 1 -15.56 -6.38 3.29
C MET A 1 -15.33 -7.52 2.31
N ILE A 2 -16.20 -7.66 1.31
CA ILE A 2 -16.10 -8.70 0.27
C ILE A 2 -15.36 -8.08 -0.94
N ILE A 3 -14.55 -8.88 -1.63
CA ILE A 3 -13.69 -8.51 -2.76
C ILE A 3 -14.36 -7.55 -3.76
N ASP A 4 -15.64 -7.79 -4.08
CA ASP A 4 -16.41 -7.05 -5.08
C ASP A 4 -16.51 -5.54 -4.78
N THR A 5 -16.34 -5.13 -3.53
CA THR A 5 -16.38 -3.71 -3.12
C THR A 5 -15.00 -3.09 -2.88
N ALA A 6 -13.95 -3.92 -2.85
CA ALA A 6 -12.61 -3.51 -2.45
C ALA A 6 -11.95 -2.57 -3.48
N VAL A 7 -12.17 -2.83 -4.77
CA VAL A 7 -11.63 -2.01 -5.87
C VAL A 7 -12.32 -0.65 -5.93
N HIS A 8 -13.64 -0.61 -5.75
CA HIS A 8 -14.39 0.64 -5.70
C HIS A 8 -13.91 1.52 -4.55
N LYS A 9 -13.79 0.95 -3.35
CA LYS A 9 -13.31 1.69 -2.18
C LYS A 9 -11.87 2.20 -2.36
N LEU A 10 -11.00 1.40 -2.98
CA LEU A 10 -9.64 1.84 -3.32
C LEU A 10 -9.66 3.08 -4.22
N LYS A 11 -10.49 3.10 -5.26
CA LYS A 11 -10.61 4.23 -6.20
C LYS A 11 -11.19 5.48 -5.54
N GLU A 12 -12.21 5.32 -4.69
CA GLU A 12 -12.80 6.43 -3.93
C GLU A 12 -11.78 7.09 -2.99
N CYS A 13 -10.94 6.28 -2.31
CA CYS A 13 -9.92 6.79 -1.39
C CYS A 13 -8.67 7.32 -2.11
N PHE A 14 -8.32 6.76 -3.26
CA PHE A 14 -7.12 7.09 -4.02
C PHE A 14 -7.45 7.36 -5.49
N PRO A 15 -7.86 8.59 -5.84
CA PRO A 15 -8.29 8.95 -7.20
C PRO A 15 -7.22 8.79 -8.29
N VAL A 16 -5.94 8.60 -7.93
CA VAL A 16 -4.89 8.23 -8.88
C VAL A 16 -5.19 6.91 -9.60
N PHE A 17 -6.08 6.08 -9.03
CA PHE A 17 -6.57 4.83 -9.60
C PHE A 17 -7.89 4.99 -10.39
N ASP A 18 -8.49 6.19 -10.46
CA ASP A 18 -9.81 6.48 -11.05
C ASP A 18 -9.85 6.50 -12.60
N GLY A 19 -8.88 5.86 -13.25
CA GLY A 19 -8.82 5.74 -14.71
C GLY A 19 -7.80 4.74 -15.22
N THR A 20 -7.17 3.99 -14.31
CA THR A 20 -6.24 2.91 -14.63
C THR A 20 -6.92 1.55 -14.66
N TYR A 21 -8.13 1.47 -14.10
CA TYR A 21 -8.88 0.23 -13.96
C TYR A 21 -10.36 0.50 -14.20
N ASP A 22 -11.01 -0.27 -15.07
CA ASP A 22 -12.46 -0.28 -15.22
C ASP A 22 -13.06 -1.19 -14.13
N GLY A 23 -14.32 -1.00 -13.74
CA GLY A 23 -14.95 -1.70 -12.61
C GLY A 23 -15.02 -3.24 -12.70
N GLU A 24 -14.47 -3.84 -13.76
CA GLU A 24 -14.36 -5.29 -14.00
C GLU A 24 -12.97 -5.87 -13.71
N ASP A 25 -11.99 -5.03 -13.33
CA ASP A 25 -10.62 -5.49 -13.11
C ASP A 25 -10.46 -6.36 -11.86
N ASP A 26 -9.65 -7.41 -12.01
CA ASP A 26 -9.30 -8.35 -10.95
C ASP A 26 -8.72 -7.60 -9.73
N VAL A 27 -9.27 -7.88 -8.55
CA VAL A 27 -8.86 -7.29 -7.28
C VAL A 27 -7.35 -7.43 -7.02
N TYR A 28 -6.75 -8.56 -7.44
CA TYR A 28 -5.31 -8.78 -7.29
C TYR A 28 -4.49 -7.87 -8.20
N LEU A 29 -5.00 -7.52 -9.38
CA LEU A 29 -4.34 -6.58 -10.27
C LEU A 29 -4.37 -5.16 -9.69
N ALA A 30 -5.54 -4.72 -9.23
CA ALA A 30 -5.71 -3.40 -8.64
C ALA A 30 -4.85 -3.24 -7.36
N TYR A 31 -4.91 -4.21 -6.45
CA TYR A 31 -4.12 -4.16 -5.21
C TYR A 31 -2.63 -4.42 -5.46
N GLY A 32 -2.24 -5.21 -6.45
CA GLY A 32 -0.83 -5.39 -6.82
C GLY A 32 -0.18 -4.10 -7.32
N SER A 33 -0.92 -3.34 -8.13
CA SER A 33 -0.50 -1.99 -8.55
C SER A 33 -0.48 -1.02 -7.38
N PHE A 34 -1.45 -1.12 -6.47
CA PHE A 34 -1.43 -0.32 -5.23
C PHE A 34 -0.20 -0.61 -4.36
N GLY A 35 0.17 -1.88 -4.20
CA GLY A 35 1.40 -2.28 -3.51
C GLY A 35 2.66 -1.65 -4.12
N SER A 36 2.75 -1.65 -5.45
CA SER A 36 3.84 -1.00 -6.18
C SER A 36 3.87 0.52 -5.98
N PHE A 37 2.70 1.16 -6.02
CA PHE A 37 2.55 2.60 -5.75
C PHE A 37 2.99 2.98 -4.33
N ILE A 38 2.67 2.16 -3.33
CA ILE A 38 3.11 2.39 -1.95
C ILE A 38 4.63 2.38 -1.86
N LEU A 39 5.30 1.41 -2.49
CA LEU A 39 6.76 1.35 -2.51
C LEU A 39 7.38 2.58 -3.16
N ASP A 40 6.82 3.04 -4.29
CA ASP A 40 7.28 4.27 -4.94
C ASP A 40 7.13 5.49 -4.02
N LEU A 41 6.00 5.62 -3.31
CA LEU A 41 5.79 6.70 -2.33
C LEU A 41 6.76 6.63 -1.15
N ILE A 42 6.99 5.44 -0.59
CA ILE A 42 7.97 5.24 0.48
C ILE A 42 9.37 5.63 -0.02
N ASN A 43 9.75 5.23 -1.24
CA ASN A 43 11.04 5.61 -1.81
C ASN A 43 11.17 7.13 -2.01
N ILE A 44 10.10 7.81 -2.45
CA ILE A 44 10.07 9.28 -2.55
C ILE A 44 10.19 9.93 -1.17
N TYR A 45 9.45 9.44 -0.17
CA TYR A 45 9.53 9.93 1.20
C TYR A 45 10.95 9.84 1.76
N MET A 46 11.65 8.74 1.43
CA MET A 46 13.01 8.51 1.91
C MET A 46 14.09 9.23 1.11
N SER A 47 13.78 9.75 -0.10
CA SER A 47 14.54 10.64 -1.00
C SER A 47 16.05 10.41 -1.27
N ASP A 48 16.72 9.49 -0.58
CA ASP A 48 18.14 9.14 -0.73
C ASP A 48 18.37 7.74 -1.31
N VAL A 49 17.30 6.97 -1.54
CA VAL A 49 17.43 5.58 -1.99
C VAL A 49 17.42 5.51 -3.51
N LYS A 50 18.52 5.00 -4.10
CA LYS A 50 18.61 4.54 -5.50
C LYS A 50 17.74 3.29 -5.72
N ALA A 51 16.44 3.37 -5.43
CA ALA A 51 15.51 2.29 -5.74
C ALA A 51 15.25 2.25 -7.25
N SER A 52 15.01 1.06 -7.80
CA SER A 52 14.60 0.89 -9.18
C SER A 52 13.32 1.68 -9.43
N GLN A 53 13.39 2.68 -10.30
CA GLN A 53 12.28 3.58 -10.59
C GLN A 53 11.31 2.88 -11.54
N ASN A 54 10.09 2.63 -11.08
CA ASN A 54 9.03 2.10 -11.93
C ASN A 54 8.46 3.22 -12.82
N TYR A 55 7.71 2.85 -13.87
CA TYR A 55 7.16 3.80 -14.86
C TYR A 55 6.37 4.97 -14.21
N PHE A 56 5.69 4.70 -13.10
CA PHE A 56 4.89 5.69 -12.37
C PHE A 56 5.73 6.65 -11.51
N TYR A 57 6.96 6.28 -11.14
CA TYR A 57 7.83 7.02 -10.21
C TYR A 57 8.07 8.48 -10.63
N TYR A 58 8.29 8.74 -11.92
CA TYR A 58 8.53 10.10 -12.43
C TYR A 58 7.30 11.00 -12.32
N ASN A 59 6.10 10.45 -12.55
CA ASN A 59 4.84 11.18 -12.42
C ASN A 59 4.51 11.43 -10.94
N LEU A 60 4.76 10.44 -10.07
CA LEU A 60 4.59 10.58 -8.63
C LEU A 60 5.50 11.66 -8.05
N LYS A 61 6.77 11.72 -8.47
CA LYS A 61 7.69 12.79 -8.03
C LYS A 61 7.22 14.20 -8.43
N LYS A 62 6.46 14.32 -9.54
CA LYS A 62 5.84 15.59 -9.95
C LYS A 62 4.59 15.93 -9.14
N MET A 63 3.82 14.94 -8.72
CA MET A 63 2.62 15.11 -7.91
C MET A 63 2.96 15.40 -6.44
N TYR A 64 3.91 14.66 -5.88
CA TYR A 64 4.32 14.74 -4.48
C TYR A 64 5.65 15.49 -4.30
N LYS A 65 5.65 16.78 -4.62
CA LYS A 65 6.84 17.65 -4.53
C LYS A 65 7.20 18.09 -3.11
N ASN A 66 6.27 17.95 -2.16
CA ASN A 66 6.44 18.38 -0.77
C ASN A 66 6.48 17.14 0.14
N SER A 67 7.52 17.00 0.96
CA SER A 67 7.66 15.91 1.93
C SER A 67 6.45 15.75 2.85
N ASP A 68 5.84 16.87 3.28
CA ASP A 68 4.67 16.85 4.16
C ASP A 68 3.44 16.25 3.45
N SER A 69 3.35 16.46 2.13
CA SER A 69 2.29 15.85 1.32
C SER A 69 2.50 14.34 1.14
N VAL A 70 3.75 13.87 1.09
CA VAL A 70 4.07 12.44 0.98
C VAL A 70 3.79 11.73 2.31
N GLU A 71 4.20 12.30 3.45
CA GLU A 71 3.97 11.69 4.77
C GLU A 71 2.46 11.55 5.06
N SER A 72 1.68 12.59 4.75
CA SER A 72 0.23 12.56 4.89
C SER A 72 -0.41 11.47 4.03
N GLU A 73 0.07 11.29 2.79
CA GLU A 73 -0.42 10.23 1.91
C GLU A 73 -0.05 8.84 2.41
N ILE A 74 1.19 8.64 2.85
CA ILE A 74 1.62 7.39 3.48
C ILE A 74 0.74 7.07 4.68
N TYR A 75 0.50 8.04 5.58
CA TYR A 75 -0.37 7.83 6.72
C TYR A 75 -1.79 7.38 6.30
N LYS A 76 -2.39 8.02 5.30
CA LYS A 76 -3.70 7.63 4.77
C LYS A 76 -3.69 6.21 4.21
N ILE A 77 -2.66 5.82 3.48
CA ILE A 77 -2.54 4.48 2.91
C ILE A 77 -2.46 3.42 4.01
N PHE A 78 -1.59 3.61 4.99
CA PHE A 78 -1.46 2.66 6.10
C PHE A 78 -2.75 2.56 6.90
N SER A 79 -3.43 3.69 7.14
CA SER A 79 -4.74 3.70 7.81
C SER A 79 -5.81 2.96 6.99
N PHE A 80 -5.82 3.14 5.67
CA PHE A 80 -6.72 2.43 4.77
C PHE A 80 -6.48 0.92 4.81
N ILE A 81 -5.22 0.48 4.70
CA ILE A 81 -4.87 -0.95 4.76
C ILE A 81 -5.29 -1.55 6.11
N ASP A 82 -5.06 -0.83 7.21
CA ASP A 82 -5.45 -1.25 8.55
C ASP A 82 -6.98 -1.45 8.66
N GLU A 83 -7.75 -0.50 8.14
CA GLU A 83 -9.20 -0.60 8.08
C GLU A 83 -9.66 -1.81 7.24
N ILE A 84 -9.07 -2.01 6.06
CA ILE A 84 -9.39 -3.14 5.17
C ILE A 84 -9.04 -4.47 5.85
N PHE A 85 -7.91 -4.55 6.55
CA PHE A 85 -7.49 -5.78 7.22
C PHE A 85 -8.43 -6.14 8.37
N LEU A 86 -8.75 -5.17 9.23
CA LEU A 86 -9.59 -5.38 10.42
C LEU A 86 -11.04 -5.68 10.06
N GLY A 87 -11.57 -5.02 9.01
CA GLY A 87 -12.94 -5.24 8.53
C GLY A 87 -13.06 -6.32 7.43
N GLY A 88 -11.96 -6.84 6.93
CA GLY A 88 -11.86 -7.76 5.79
C GLY A 88 -12.18 -9.21 6.16
N ASP A 89 -12.73 -9.96 5.21
CA ASP A 89 -12.85 -11.41 5.33
C ASP A 89 -11.54 -12.12 4.97
N LYS A 90 -11.56 -13.46 4.98
CA LYS A 90 -10.38 -14.27 4.63
C LYS A 90 -9.86 -13.97 3.22
N SER A 91 -10.75 -13.69 2.27
CA SER A 91 -10.40 -13.41 0.88
C SER A 91 -9.67 -12.08 0.76
N MET A 92 -10.14 -11.03 1.44
CA MET A 92 -9.39 -9.76 1.45
C MET A 92 -8.06 -9.85 2.18
N ARG A 93 -7.95 -10.68 3.23
CA ARG A 93 -6.64 -10.91 3.87
C ARG A 93 -5.65 -11.56 2.91
N ASP A 94 -6.10 -12.48 2.07
CA ASP A 94 -5.26 -13.11 1.05
C ASP A 94 -4.74 -12.10 0.01
N VAL A 95 -5.63 -11.22 -0.46
CA VAL A 95 -5.26 -10.09 -1.35
C VAL A 95 -4.23 -9.19 -0.68
N LEU A 96 -4.47 -8.77 0.59
CA LEU A 96 -3.52 -7.92 1.31
C LEU A 96 -2.17 -8.60 1.52
N ASN A 97 -2.15 -9.89 1.85
CA ASN A 97 -0.92 -10.66 2.01
C ASN A 97 -0.11 -10.64 0.71
N THR A 98 -0.75 -11.05 -0.40
CA THR A 98 -0.11 -11.23 -1.71
C THR A 98 0.32 -9.90 -2.32
N CYS A 99 -0.54 -8.89 -2.27
CA CYS A 99 -0.33 -7.66 -3.04
C CYS A 99 0.34 -6.55 -2.24
N ILE A 100 0.17 -6.51 -0.92
CA ILE A 100 0.61 -5.39 -0.07
C ILE A 100 1.71 -5.83 0.88
N PHE A 101 1.47 -6.81 1.74
CA PHE A 101 2.44 -7.21 2.77
C PHE A 101 3.71 -7.81 2.18
N GLU A 102 3.59 -8.67 1.16
CA GLU A 102 4.75 -9.18 0.43
C GLU A 102 5.53 -8.06 -0.27
N ALA A 103 4.83 -7.10 -0.89
CA ALA A 103 5.49 -5.93 -1.50
C ALA A 103 6.29 -5.12 -0.45
N LEU A 104 5.75 -4.95 0.75
CA LEU A 104 6.40 -4.24 1.85
C LEU A 104 7.50 -5.04 2.57
N MET A 105 7.67 -6.33 2.29
CA MET A 105 8.61 -7.22 3.00
C MET A 105 10.09 -6.83 2.80
N GLY A 106 10.43 -6.18 1.69
CA GLY A 106 11.83 -6.04 1.23
C GLY A 106 12.61 -4.82 1.75
N ASN A 107 12.01 -3.91 2.52
CA ASN A 107 12.65 -2.64 2.87
C ASN A 107 12.41 -2.24 4.34
N ASP A 108 13.48 -1.94 5.09
CA ASP A 108 13.43 -1.50 6.49
C ASP A 108 12.54 -0.28 6.72
N TYR A 109 12.45 0.62 5.74
CA TYR A 109 11.56 1.78 5.82
C TYR A 109 10.09 1.37 5.86
N SER A 110 9.72 0.37 5.05
CA SER A 110 8.36 -0.20 5.07
C SER A 110 8.03 -0.74 6.46
N TYR A 111 8.96 -1.44 7.12
CA TYR A 111 8.71 -1.95 8.48
C TYR A 111 8.59 -0.86 9.53
N ASN A 112 9.42 0.19 9.46
CA ASN A 112 9.33 1.31 10.38
C ASN A 112 7.99 2.04 10.24
N LEU A 113 7.52 2.23 9.00
CA LEU A 113 6.22 2.82 8.72
C LEU A 113 5.07 1.90 9.15
N SER A 114 5.15 0.59 8.87
CA SER A 114 4.19 -0.42 9.34
C SER A 114 4.08 -0.40 10.86
N ARG A 115 5.21 -0.35 11.58
CA ARG A 115 5.23 -0.28 13.04
C ARG A 115 4.64 1.01 13.58
N LYS A 116 4.83 2.12 12.87
CA LYS A 116 4.35 3.45 13.27
C LYS A 116 2.83 3.58 13.06
N TYR A 117 2.29 3.03 11.98
CA TYR A 117 0.95 3.37 11.50
C TYR A 117 -0.07 2.24 11.51
N PHE A 118 0.33 0.96 11.48
CA PHE A 118 -0.65 -0.12 11.64
C PHE A 118 -1.10 -0.27 13.09
N SER A 119 -2.34 -0.72 13.28
CA SER A 119 -2.78 -1.27 14.56
C SER A 119 -1.90 -2.45 14.98
N LYS A 120 -1.94 -2.79 16.27
CA LYS A 120 -1.17 -3.90 16.83
C LYS A 120 -1.51 -5.22 16.13
N GLU A 121 -2.79 -5.44 15.85
CA GLU A 121 -3.32 -6.64 15.20
C GLU A 121 -2.78 -6.77 13.77
N THR A 122 -2.91 -5.72 12.95
CA THR A 122 -2.42 -5.72 11.58
C THR A 122 -0.90 -5.81 11.52
N TYR A 123 -0.18 -5.11 12.41
CA TYR A 123 1.28 -5.17 12.47
C TYR A 123 1.78 -6.56 12.84
N ASN A 124 1.17 -7.23 13.82
CA ASN A 124 1.56 -8.59 14.20
C ASN A 124 1.32 -9.58 13.06
N HIS A 125 0.19 -9.47 12.36
CA HIS A 125 -0.09 -10.30 11.18
C HIS A 125 0.91 -10.02 10.05
N TYR A 126 1.22 -8.75 9.79
CA TYR A 126 2.24 -8.37 8.81
C TYR A 126 3.60 -9.01 9.13
N LEU A 127 4.02 -9.03 10.39
CA LEU A 127 5.27 -9.70 10.81
C LEU A 127 5.23 -11.22 10.59
N GLU A 128 4.09 -11.86 10.86
CA GLU A 128 3.91 -13.29 10.64
C GLU A 128 4.07 -13.66 9.16
N ILE A 129 3.38 -12.93 8.28
CA ILE A 129 3.40 -13.17 6.83
C ILE A 129 4.77 -12.90 6.23
N THR A 130 5.40 -11.79 6.63
CA THR A 130 6.72 -11.40 6.12
C THR A 130 7.87 -12.19 6.72
N LYS A 131 7.60 -13.03 7.72
CA LYS A 131 8.60 -13.82 8.46
C LYS A 131 9.78 -12.98 8.96
N ARG A 132 9.57 -11.69 9.23
CA ARG A 132 10.64 -10.83 9.73
C ARG A 132 10.96 -11.22 11.17
N VAL A 133 12.19 -11.68 11.37
CA VAL A 133 12.74 -11.83 12.71
C VAL A 133 13.08 -10.42 13.22
N ILE A 134 12.44 -10.00 14.31
CA ILE A 134 12.69 -8.72 14.99
C ILE A 134 13.96 -8.85 15.84
#